data_AF-A0A7S6MSH7-F1
#
_entry.id   AF-A0A7S6MSH7-F1
#
_cell.length_a   1.000
_cell.length_b   1.000
_cell.length_c   1.000
_cell.angle_alpha   90.00
_cell.angle_beta   90.00
_cell.angle_gamma   90.00
#
_symmetry.space_group_name_H-M   'P 1'
#
loop_
_entity.id
_entity.type
_entity.pdbx_description
1 polymer ?
#
loop_
_entity_poly.entity_id
_entity_poly.type
_entity_poly.pdbx_seq_one_letter_code
_entity_poly.pdbx_strand_id
1 'polypeptide(L)'
;MLSVLVACAQMGSSVAKPTGISSNDHGALVKYYEGVAKDAKLRLQENKKILQEYEARPYYFGRQGLDAQSHAAANVRAYEKAIRESLIFADFHRKMAMEQLGQKSNQIKKVETNQDRDFTSEISEYSEYSGNKGL
;
A
#
# COMPACT_ATOMS: atom_id res chain seq x y z
N MET A 1 -11.23 20.14 6.28
CA MET A 1 -12.58 19.54 6.34
C MET A 1 -12.61 18.36 5.37
N LEU A 2 -13.24 17.26 5.76
CA LEU A 2 -13.23 15.91 5.15
C LEU A 2 -11.92 15.13 5.39
N SER A 3 -11.92 13.95 6.00
CA SER A 3 -12.93 12.89 5.88
C SER A 3 -13.27 12.26 7.22
N VAL A 4 -14.55 12.31 7.57
CA VAL A 4 -15.16 11.38 8.51
C VAL A 4 -15.04 9.99 7.87
N LEU A 5 -14.14 9.16 8.39
CA LEU A 5 -14.17 7.73 8.07
C LEU A 5 -15.34 7.13 8.82
N VAL A 6 -16.46 7.15 8.10
CA VAL A 6 -17.69 6.43 8.37
C VAL A 6 -17.33 5.04 8.86
N ALA A 7 -17.80 4.71 10.06
CA ALA A 7 -17.85 3.35 10.55
C ALA A 7 -18.87 2.56 9.73
N CYS A 8 -18.54 2.26 8.48
CA CYS A 8 -19.28 1.26 7.72
C CYS A 8 -18.85 -0.10 8.27
N ALA A 9 -19.69 -0.69 9.12
CA ALA A 9 -19.74 -2.13 9.28
C ALA A 9 -20.24 -2.75 7.95
N GLN A 10 -19.47 -2.59 6.87
CA GLN A 10 -19.66 -3.36 5.66
C GLN A 10 -18.82 -4.61 5.86
N MET A 11 -19.48 -5.70 6.23
CA MET A 11 -18.95 -7.06 6.15
C MET A 11 -18.80 -7.43 4.66
N GLY A 12 -17.93 -6.72 3.95
CA GLY A 12 -17.38 -7.15 2.68
C GLY A 12 -16.35 -8.24 2.96
N SER A 13 -16.36 -9.27 2.13
CA SER A 13 -15.40 -10.37 2.20
C SER A 13 -13.99 -9.96 1.78
N SER A 14 -13.65 -8.68 1.63
CA SER A 14 -12.28 -8.20 1.34
C SER A 14 -12.07 -6.75 1.82
N VAL A 15 -10.81 -6.37 2.04
CA VAL A 15 -10.42 -4.99 2.36
C VAL A 15 -10.77 -4.06 1.20
N ALA A 16 -11.48 -2.97 1.50
CA ALA A 16 -11.89 -1.99 0.50
C ALA A 16 -10.70 -1.28 -0.15
N LYS A 17 -10.76 -1.14 -1.47
CA LYS A 17 -9.81 -0.31 -2.25
C LYS A 17 -9.96 1.16 -1.84
N PRO A 18 -8.86 1.92 -1.64
CA PRO A 18 -8.95 3.33 -1.30
C PRO A 18 -9.61 4.14 -2.42
N THR A 19 -10.47 5.07 -2.04
CA THR A 19 -10.98 6.13 -2.93
C THR A 19 -10.08 7.36 -2.82
N GLY A 20 -9.82 8.02 -3.94
CA GLY A 20 -9.01 9.26 -3.95
C GLY A 20 -7.49 9.08 -3.89
N ILE A 21 -6.97 7.84 -3.79
CA ILE A 21 -5.54 7.56 -4.00
C ILE A 21 -5.33 7.08 -5.43
N SER A 22 -4.37 7.68 -6.13
CA SER A 22 -4.02 7.24 -7.50
C SER A 22 -3.51 5.80 -7.49
N SER A 23 -3.87 5.02 -8.51
CA SER A 23 -3.43 3.62 -8.61
C SER A 23 -1.91 3.47 -8.82
N ASN A 24 -1.24 4.52 -9.28
CA ASN A 24 0.21 4.56 -9.46
C ASN A 24 0.96 5.20 -8.27
N ASP A 25 0.25 5.71 -7.25
CA ASP A 25 0.88 6.22 -6.03
C ASP A 25 1.07 5.07 -5.05
N HIS A 26 2.03 4.20 -5.37
CA HIS A 26 2.32 3.03 -4.56
C HIS A 26 2.76 3.37 -3.14
N GLY A 27 3.38 4.54 -2.91
CA GLY A 27 3.74 5.02 -1.59
C GLY A 27 2.52 5.37 -0.72
N ALA A 28 1.55 6.09 -1.28
CA ALA A 28 0.30 6.38 -0.60
C ALA A 28 -0.55 5.13 -0.35
N LEU A 29 -0.56 4.19 -1.29
CA LEU A 29 -1.27 2.92 -1.15
C LEU A 29 -0.70 2.05 -0.02
N VAL A 30 0.63 1.99 0.14
CA VAL A 30 1.27 1.33 1.31
C VAL A 30 0.75 1.92 2.62
N LYS A 31 0.79 3.25 2.76
CA LYS A 31 0.34 3.94 3.99
C LYS A 31 -1.14 3.69 4.29
N TYR A 32 -1.98 3.67 3.25
CA TYR A 32 -3.40 3.36 3.40
C TYR A 32 -3.62 1.97 3.97
N TYR A 33 -3.05 0.93 3.35
CA TYR A 33 -3.25 -0.44 3.79
C TYR A 33 -2.60 -0.72 5.16
N GLU A 34 -1.44 -0.14 5.46
CA GLU A 34 -0.86 -0.21 6.81
C GLU A 34 -1.77 0.46 7.87
N GLY A 35 -2.41 1.58 7.51
CA GLY A 35 -3.41 2.25 8.33
C GLY A 35 -4.63 1.35 8.60
N VAL A 36 -5.18 0.71 7.56
CA VAL A 36 -6.30 -0.24 7.72
C VAL A 36 -5.90 -1.42 8.62
N ALA A 37 -4.69 -1.98 8.46
CA ALA A 37 -4.19 -3.05 9.31
C ALA A 37 -4.08 -2.62 10.78
N LYS A 38 -3.61 -1.39 11.04
CA LYS A 38 -3.50 -0.82 12.39
C LYS A 38 -4.88 -0.67 13.04
N ASP A 39 -5.85 -0.10 12.33
CA ASP A 39 -7.22 0.06 12.83
C ASP A 39 -7.89 -1.29 13.10
N ALA A 40 -7.73 -2.25 12.19
CA ALA A 40 -8.25 -3.61 12.38
C ALA A 40 -7.61 -4.29 13.61
N LYS A 41 -6.32 -4.07 13.87
CA LYS A 41 -5.63 -4.59 15.07
C LYS A 41 -6.21 -4.03 16.37
N LEU A 42 -6.52 -2.73 16.42
CA LEU A 42 -7.16 -2.12 17.59
C LEU A 42 -8.53 -2.73 17.86
N ARG A 43 -9.35 -2.88 16.80
CA ARG A 43 -10.70 -3.46 16.91
C ARG A 43 -10.66 -4.96 17.24
N LEU A 44 -9.66 -5.68 16.75
CA LEU A 44 -9.41 -7.09 17.11
C LEU A 44 -9.14 -7.23 18.61
N GLN A 45 -8.29 -6.37 19.17
CA GLN A 45 -7.97 -6.39 20.60
C GLN A 45 -9.21 -6.14 21.45
N GLU A 46 -10.07 -5.20 21.05
CA GLU A 46 -11.32 -4.92 21.76
C GLU A 46 -12.28 -6.13 21.76
N ASN A 47 -12.49 -6.76 20.59
CA ASN A 47 -13.36 -7.93 20.50
C ASN A 47 -12.79 -9.15 21.24
N LYS A 48 -11.46 -9.30 21.31
CA LYS A 48 -10.82 -10.32 22.15
C LYS A 48 -11.08 -10.09 23.65
N LYS A 49 -11.06 -8.85 24.12
CA LYS A 49 -11.41 -8.53 25.52
C LYS A 49 -12.87 -8.86 25.83
N ILE A 50 -13.79 -8.50 24.92
CA ILE A 50 -15.21 -8.83 25.05
C ILE A 50 -15.38 -10.35 25.19
N LEU A 51 -14.75 -11.14 24.32
CA LEU A 51 -14.80 -12.62 24.42
C LEU A 51 -14.26 -13.14 25.75
N GLN A 52 -13.10 -12.63 26.20
CA GLN A 52 -12.52 -13.02 27.48
C GLN A 52 -13.47 -12.73 28.66
N GLU A 53 -14.16 -11.60 28.63
CA GLU A 53 -15.12 -11.23 29.67
C GLU A 53 -16.34 -12.16 29.69
N TYR A 54 -16.83 -12.57 28.51
CA TYR A 54 -17.90 -13.56 28.37
C TYR A 54 -17.48 -14.95 28.86
N GLU A 55 -16.30 -15.42 28.44
CA GLU A 55 -15.77 -16.73 28.82
C GLU A 55 -15.50 -16.82 30.33
N ALA A 56 -15.07 -15.72 30.95
CA ALA A 56 -14.83 -15.66 32.39
C ALA A 56 -16.12 -15.64 33.24
N ARG A 57 -17.22 -15.09 32.71
CA ARG A 57 -18.46 -14.88 33.47
C ARG A 57 -19.72 -15.27 32.68
N PRO A 58 -19.86 -16.54 32.24
CA PRO A 58 -20.94 -16.96 31.35
C PRO A 58 -22.34 -16.78 31.96
N TYR A 59 -22.48 -16.87 33.30
CA TYR A 59 -23.76 -16.74 34.00
C TYR A 59 -24.27 -15.30 34.17
N TYR A 60 -23.42 -14.30 33.90
CA TYR A 60 -23.74 -12.89 34.21
C TYR A 60 -24.59 -12.19 33.15
N PHE A 61 -24.54 -12.67 31.90
CA PHE A 61 -25.00 -11.87 30.75
C PHE A 61 -26.31 -12.36 30.11
N GLY A 62 -26.83 -13.52 30.51
CA GLY A 62 -28.07 -14.07 29.98
C GLY A 62 -28.09 -14.16 28.44
N ARG A 63 -29.29 -14.03 27.83
CA ARG A 63 -29.46 -14.19 26.38
C ARG A 63 -28.75 -13.09 25.55
N GLN A 64 -28.82 -11.83 25.98
CA GLN A 64 -28.12 -10.73 25.30
C GLN A 64 -26.60 -10.93 25.28
N GLY A 65 -26.08 -11.65 26.26
CA GLY A 65 -24.68 -12.04 26.30
C GLY A 65 -24.24 -12.98 25.19
N LEU A 66 -25.08 -13.95 24.85
CA LEU A 66 -24.79 -14.92 23.78
C LEU A 66 -24.71 -14.26 22.41
N ASP A 67 -25.58 -13.26 22.16
CA ASP A 67 -25.57 -12.48 20.93
C ASP A 67 -24.28 -11.65 20.83
N ALA A 68 -23.91 -10.96 21.91
CA ALA A 68 -22.67 -10.17 21.97
C ALA A 68 -21.40 -11.03 21.84
N GLN A 69 -21.36 -12.21 22.46
CA GLN A 69 -20.28 -13.18 22.29
C GLN A 69 -20.16 -13.65 20.84
N SER A 70 -21.29 -14.00 20.20
CA SER A 70 -21.32 -14.45 18.81
C SER A 70 -20.84 -13.35 17.86
N HIS A 71 -21.27 -12.10 18.08
CA HIS A 71 -20.79 -10.94 17.34
C HIS A 71 -19.30 -10.70 17.54
N ALA A 72 -18.80 -10.75 18.78
CA ALA A 72 -17.39 -10.57 19.07
C ALA A 72 -16.53 -11.66 18.39
N ALA A 73 -16.98 -12.92 18.42
CA ALA A 73 -16.31 -14.03 17.73
C ALA A 73 -16.26 -13.83 16.20
N ALA A 74 -17.37 -13.37 15.60
CA ALA A 74 -17.41 -13.04 14.17
C ALA A 74 -16.46 -11.88 13.83
N ASN A 75 -16.45 -10.83 14.66
CA ASN A 75 -15.57 -9.68 14.50
C ASN A 75 -14.09 -10.05 14.62
N VAL A 76 -13.72 -10.94 15.56
CA VAL A 76 -12.34 -11.44 15.67
C VAL A 76 -11.88 -12.05 14.35
N ARG A 77 -12.68 -12.94 13.76
CA ARG A 77 -12.36 -13.56 12.46
C ARG A 77 -12.26 -12.53 11.35
N ALA A 78 -13.17 -11.56 11.33
CA ALA A 78 -13.21 -10.50 10.32
C ALA A 78 -11.97 -9.60 10.41
N TYR A 79 -11.58 -9.15 11.60
CA TYR A 79 -10.42 -8.27 11.76
C TYR A 79 -9.09 -9.02 11.53
N GLU A 80 -8.98 -10.28 11.92
CA GLU A 80 -7.80 -11.09 11.57
C GLU A 80 -7.63 -11.22 10.05
N LYS A 81 -8.74 -11.41 9.33
CA LYS A 81 -8.74 -11.43 7.87
C LYS A 81 -8.35 -10.07 7.29
N ALA A 82 -8.92 -8.98 7.79
CA ALA A 82 -8.63 -7.62 7.33
C ALA A 82 -7.14 -7.25 7.53
N ILE A 83 -6.54 -7.64 8.66
CA ILE A 83 -5.11 -7.44 8.93
C ILE A 83 -4.27 -8.18 7.88
N ARG A 84 -4.53 -9.48 7.65
CA ARG A 84 -3.77 -10.27 6.68
C ARG A 84 -3.84 -9.68 5.28
N GLU A 85 -5.04 -9.38 4.80
CA GLU A 85 -5.23 -8.85 3.46
C GLU A 85 -4.60 -7.46 3.29
N SER A 86 -4.76 -6.58 4.28
CA SER A 86 -4.16 -5.25 4.22
C SER A 86 -2.63 -5.32 4.15
N LEU A 87 -2.01 -6.22 4.93
CA LEU A 87 -0.55 -6.40 4.86
C LEU A 87 -0.09 -6.97 3.51
N ILE A 88 -0.84 -7.92 2.94
CA ILE A 88 -0.58 -8.43 1.58
C ILE A 88 -0.63 -7.30 0.54
N PHE A 89 -1.63 -6.42 0.61
CA PHE A 89 -1.75 -5.29 -0.31
C PHE A 89 -0.64 -4.25 -0.09
N ALA A 90 -0.27 -3.97 1.17
CA ALA A 90 0.85 -3.08 1.47
C ALA A 90 2.16 -3.62 0.88
N ASP A 91 2.44 -4.92 1.04
CA ASP A 91 3.64 -5.53 0.49
C ASP A 91 3.63 -5.57 -1.04
N PHE A 92 2.48 -5.82 -1.65
CA PHE A 92 2.31 -5.71 -3.09
C PHE A 92 2.68 -4.31 -3.59
N HIS A 93 2.15 -3.25 -2.98
CA HIS A 93 2.48 -1.88 -3.39
C HIS A 93 3.93 -1.49 -3.06
N ARG A 94 4.51 -2.01 -1.98
CA ARG A 94 5.94 -1.83 -1.70
C ARG A 94 6.82 -2.38 -2.83
N LYS A 95 6.50 -3.57 -3.36
CA LYS A 95 7.20 -4.14 -4.54
C LYS A 95 7.03 -3.27 -5.78
N MET A 96 5.81 -2.84 -6.07
CA MET A 96 5.53 -1.98 -7.23
C MET A 96 6.27 -0.62 -7.14
N ALA A 97 6.39 -0.04 -5.94
CA ALA A 97 7.16 1.18 -5.73
C ALA A 97 8.66 0.98 -6.06
N MET A 98 9.23 -0.16 -5.67
CA MET A 98 10.63 -0.50 -5.98
C MET A 98 10.84 -0.70 -7.48
N GLU A 99 9.90 -1.38 -8.16
CA GLU A 99 9.95 -1.58 -9.62
C GLU A 99 9.86 -0.25 -10.38
N GLN A 100 8.96 0.66 -9.96
CA GLN A 100 8.81 1.98 -10.56
C GLN A 100 10.09 2.82 -10.43
N LEU A 101 10.77 2.74 -9.27
CA LEU A 101 12.07 3.40 -9.07
C LEU A 101 13.16 2.80 -9.98
N GLY A 102 13.19 1.47 -10.10
CA GLY A 102 14.11 0.76 -11.00
C GLY A 102 13.90 1.17 -12.47
N GLN A 103 12.65 1.21 -12.93
CA GLN A 103 12.31 1.66 -14.29
C GLN A 103 12.70 3.11 -14.54
N LYS A 104 12.47 4.01 -13.58
CA LYS A 104 12.88 5.41 -13.70
C LYS A 104 14.40 5.53 -13.83
N SER A 105 15.16 4.76 -13.05
CA SER A 105 16.62 4.75 -13.12
C SER A 105 17.15 4.26 -14.48
N ASN A 106 16.51 3.25 -15.08
CA ASN A 106 16.90 2.74 -16.40
C ASN A 106 16.58 3.74 -17.52
N GLN A 107 15.49 4.49 -17.40
CA GLN A 107 15.15 5.55 -18.35
C GLN A 107 16.13 6.71 -18.29
N ILE A 108 16.54 7.14 -17.08
CA ILE A 108 17.53 8.22 -16.90
C ILE A 108 18.86 7.84 -17.56
N LYS A 109 19.37 6.63 -17.30
CA LYS A 109 20.60 6.13 -17.94
C LYS A 109 20.50 6.10 -19.47
N LYS A 110 19.34 5.71 -20.01
CA LYS A 110 19.11 5.70 -21.47
C LYS A 110 19.14 7.13 -22.05
N VAL A 111 18.54 8.10 -21.37
CA VAL A 111 18.56 9.51 -21.81
C VAL A 111 19.97 10.07 -21.78
N GLU A 112 20.72 9.85 -20.69
CA GLU A 112 22.12 10.28 -20.57
C GLU A 112 22.99 9.66 -21.68
N THR A 113 22.90 8.34 -21.89
CA THR A 113 23.68 7.67 -22.97
C THR A 113 23.31 8.10 -24.38
N ASN A 114 22.09 8.60 -24.62
CA ASN A 114 21.68 9.10 -25.93
C ASN A 114 22.09 10.57 -26.12
N GLN A 115 22.09 11.37 -25.05
CA GLN A 115 22.52 12.77 -25.07
C GLN A 115 24.04 12.89 -25.26
N ASP A 116 24.82 11.98 -24.68
CA ASP A 116 26.28 11.90 -24.90
C ASP A 116 26.64 11.56 -26.35
N ARG A 117 25.81 10.75 -27.02
CA ARG A 117 25.98 10.39 -28.44
C ARG A 117 25.60 11.52 -29.38
N ASP A 118 24.58 12.29 -29.04
CA ASP A 118 24.10 13.43 -29.85
C ASP A 118 25.18 14.54 -29.91
N PHE A 119 25.83 14.81 -28.77
CA PHE A 119 26.94 15.78 -28.70
C PHE A 119 28.22 15.30 -29.39
N THR A 120 28.51 14.00 -29.39
CA THR A 120 29.70 13.45 -30.06
C THR A 120 29.54 13.31 -31.58
N SER A 121 28.31 13.14 -32.10
CA SER A 121 28.06 13.19 -33.55
C SER A 121 28.23 14.59 -34.13
N GLU A 122 27.83 15.65 -33.40
CA GLU A 122 27.97 17.03 -33.87
C GLU A 122 29.44 17.48 -33.94
N ILE A 123 30.30 17.00 -33.04
CA ILE A 123 31.74 17.33 -33.05
C ILE A 123 32.49 16.56 -34.16
N SER A 124 32.09 15.32 -34.46
CA SER A 124 32.73 14.51 -35.50
C SER A 124 32.49 15.05 -36.91
N GLU A 125 31.36 15.69 -37.17
CA GLU A 125 31.03 16.24 -38.50
C GLU A 125 31.80 17.53 -38.83
N TYR A 126 32.26 18.27 -37.81
CA TYR A 126 33.09 19.49 -37.99
C TYR A 126 34.61 19.23 -38.01
N SER A 127 35.08 18.05 -37.57
CA SER A 127 36.53 17.76 -37.45
C SER A 127 37.20 17.32 -38.77
N GLU A 128 36.45 17.00 -39.83
CA GLU A 128 37.02 16.51 -41.09
C GLU A 128 37.49 17.63 -42.04
N TYR A 129 37.37 18.92 -41.67
CA TYR A 129 37.77 20.05 -42.51
C TYR A 129 38.91 20.91 -41.92
N SER A 130 39.96 20.28 -41.40
CA SER A 130 41.20 21.01 -41.04
C SER A 130 42.44 20.15 -41.22
N GLY A 131 42.67 19.68 -42.45
CA GLY A 131 43.87 18.97 -42.86
C GLY A 131 44.66 19.74 -43.92
N ASN A 132 45.61 20.55 -43.46
CA ASN A 132 46.90 20.91 -44.08
C ASN A 132 46.93 21.66 -45.43
N LYS A 133 47.28 22.95 -45.36
CA LYS A 133 48.07 23.64 -46.40
C LYS A 133 49.35 24.20 -45.75
N GLY A 134 50.51 23.81 -46.28
CA GLY A 134 51.85 24.22 -45.84
C GLY A 134 52.70 22.96 -45.64
N LEU A 135 53.81 22.73 -46.35
CA LEU A 135 54.73 23.57 -47.13
C LEU A 135 55.04 22.91 -48.47
#